data_AF-A0A1F7M7A6-F1
#
_entry.id   AF-A0A1F7M7A6-F1
#
_cell.length_a   1.000
_cell.length_b   1.000
_cell.length_c   1.000
_cell.angle_alpha   90.00
_cell.angle_beta   90.00
_cell.angle_gamma   90.00
#
_symmetry.space_group_name_H-M   'P 1'
#
loop_
_entity.id
_entity.type
_entity.pdbx_description
1 polymer ?
#
loop_
_entity_poly.entity_id
_entity_poly.type
_entity_poly.pdbx_seq_one_letter_code
_entity_poly.pdbx_strand_id
1 'polypeptide(L)'
;MTAGPGLPFLPTMGVGSYASPAWLVAAREQIRDRSFGPQDVEETLEDATRVAVADQLDAGLDIISDGEMRRQRFVYGRTWPRASGRC
;
A
#
# COMPACT_ATOMS: atom_id res chain seq x y z
N MET A 1 26.12 8.35 -18.00
CA MET A 1 24.97 8.06 -18.88
C MET A 1 23.72 8.03 -18.00
N THR A 2 23.07 9.17 -17.83
CA THR A 2 21.81 9.33 -17.09
C THR A 2 20.74 9.68 -18.13
N ALA A 3 19.68 8.88 -18.21
CA ALA A 3 18.54 9.14 -19.09
C ALA A 3 17.42 9.77 -18.24
N GLY A 4 17.24 11.09 -18.32
CA GLY A 4 16.20 11.80 -17.55
C GLY A 4 16.57 12.07 -16.07
N PRO A 5 15.74 12.82 -15.32
CA PRO A 5 16.15 13.47 -14.09
C PRO A 5 16.49 12.42 -13.01
N GLY A 6 17.76 12.36 -12.62
CA GLY A 6 18.24 11.66 -11.43
C GLY A 6 18.31 10.13 -11.48
N LEU A 7 17.70 9.47 -12.48
CA LEU A 7 17.64 8.00 -12.52
C LEU A 7 18.90 7.36 -13.15
N PRO A 8 19.33 6.18 -12.67
CA PRO A 8 20.46 5.45 -13.23
C PRO A 8 20.14 4.95 -14.65
N PHE A 9 21.16 4.48 -15.37
CA PHE A 9 21.01 3.97 -16.73
C PHE A 9 20.05 2.77 -16.83
N LEU A 10 19.98 1.96 -15.78
CA LEU A 10 19.07 0.83 -15.64
C LEU A 10 18.25 1.00 -14.35
N PRO A 11 17.14 1.77 -14.39
CA PRO A 11 16.30 1.96 -13.22
C PRO A 11 15.53 0.69 -12.88
N THR A 12 15.31 0.47 -11.59
CA THR A 12 14.65 -0.70 -11.03
C THR A 12 13.35 -0.31 -10.33
N MET A 13 12.30 -1.13 -10.52
CA MET A 13 11.01 -0.92 -9.88
C MET A 13 10.22 -2.24 -9.78
N GLY A 14 9.28 -2.29 -8.84
CA GLY A 14 8.32 -3.38 -8.73
C GLY A 14 7.17 -3.28 -9.75
N VAL A 15 6.40 -4.35 -9.90
CA VAL A 15 5.20 -4.38 -10.76
C VAL A 15 3.95 -4.45 -9.90
N GLY A 16 3.42 -3.28 -9.54
CA GLY A 16 2.11 -3.18 -8.87
C GLY A 16 2.12 -3.63 -7.41
N SER A 17 1.39 -4.72 -7.13
CA SER A 17 1.10 -5.21 -5.77
C SER A 17 2.36 -5.66 -5.03
N TYR A 18 2.41 -5.36 -3.73
CA TYR A 18 3.48 -5.81 -2.84
C TYR A 18 2.98 -6.85 -1.83
N ALA A 19 3.90 -7.56 -1.17
CA ALA A 19 3.54 -8.56 -0.17
C ALA A 19 2.76 -7.90 0.98
N SER A 20 1.52 -8.35 1.20
CA SER A 20 0.74 -7.88 2.35
C SER A 20 1.28 -8.52 3.63
N PRO A 21 1.59 -7.73 4.66
CA PRO A 21 2.05 -8.30 5.91
C PRO A 21 0.95 -9.14 6.58
N ALA A 22 1.35 -10.16 7.34
CA ALA A 22 0.42 -11.14 7.92
C ALA A 22 -0.67 -10.49 8.80
N TRP A 23 -0.30 -9.43 9.54
CA TRP A 23 -1.24 -8.67 10.36
C TRP A 23 -2.30 -7.94 9.53
N LEU A 24 -1.96 -7.46 8.32
CA LEU A 24 -2.94 -6.82 7.43
C LEU A 24 -3.94 -7.84 6.90
N VAL A 25 -3.46 -9.06 6.61
CA VAL A 25 -4.34 -10.16 6.19
C VAL A 25 -5.35 -10.49 7.29
N ALA A 26 -4.91 -10.59 8.55
CA ALA A 26 -5.80 -10.79 9.69
C ALA A 26 -6.76 -9.60 9.90
N ALA A 27 -6.24 -8.37 9.82
CA ALA A 27 -7.05 -7.16 9.99
C ALA A 27 -8.16 -7.05 8.92
N ARG A 28 -7.90 -7.45 7.68
CA ARG A 28 -8.92 -7.44 6.60
C ARG A 28 -10.17 -8.25 6.94
N GLU A 29 -10.07 -9.31 7.73
CA GLU A 29 -11.22 -10.07 8.22
C GLU A 29 -12.03 -9.24 9.22
N GLN A 30 -11.36 -8.65 10.21
CA GLN A 30 -12.00 -7.81 11.24
C GLN A 30 -12.63 -6.52 10.66
N ILE A 31 -12.00 -5.94 9.64
CA ILE A 31 -12.52 -4.77 8.92
C ILE A 31 -13.79 -5.17 8.14
N ARG A 32 -13.81 -6.34 7.50
CA ARG A 32 -15.00 -6.85 6.79
C ARG A 32 -16.17 -7.09 7.76
N ASP A 33 -15.86 -7.55 8.97
CA ASP A 33 -16.83 -7.79 10.04
C ASP A 33 -17.22 -6.51 10.80
N ARG A 34 -16.75 -5.33 10.33
CA ARG A 34 -17.02 -3.99 10.90
C ARG A 34 -16.61 -3.86 12.37
N SER A 35 -15.62 -4.62 12.81
CA SER A 35 -15.06 -4.52 14.16
C SER A 35 -14.15 -3.29 14.32
N PHE A 36 -13.67 -2.72 13.21
CA PHE A 36 -12.78 -1.56 13.17
C PHE A 36 -13.59 -0.29 12.90
N GLY A 37 -13.27 0.78 13.63
CA GLY A 37 -13.75 2.12 13.32
C GLY A 37 -13.13 2.66 12.03
N PRO A 38 -13.73 3.66 11.37
CA PRO A 38 -13.20 4.22 10.12
C PRO A 38 -11.74 4.72 10.23
N GLN A 39 -11.37 5.26 11.39
CA GLN A 39 -10.01 5.71 11.69
C GLN A 39 -9.04 4.53 11.82
N ASP A 40 -9.43 3.48 12.54
CA ASP A 40 -8.61 2.27 12.71
C ASP A 40 -8.33 1.60 11.36
N VAL A 41 -9.31 1.60 10.45
CA VAL A 41 -9.14 1.11 9.07
C VAL A 41 -8.11 1.94 8.32
N GLU A 42 -8.22 3.27 8.35
CA GLU A 42 -7.28 4.15 7.64
C GLU A 42 -5.87 4.02 8.21
N GLU A 43 -5.72 3.98 9.54
CA GLU A 43 -4.44 3.77 10.22
C GLU A 43 -3.79 2.44 9.80
N THR A 44 -4.55 1.34 9.89
CA THR A 44 -4.09 -0.01 9.52
C THR A 44 -3.59 -0.06 8.06
N LEU A 45 -4.32 0.56 7.14
CA LEU A 45 -3.95 0.57 5.72
C LEU A 45 -2.75 1.48 5.45
N GLU A 46 -2.67 2.61 6.15
CA GLU A 46 -1.55 3.55 6.03
C GLU A 46 -0.25 2.94 6.54
N ASP A 47 -0.29 2.24 7.68
CA ASP A 47 0.86 1.54 8.22
C ASP A 47 1.33 0.41 7.31
N ALA A 48 0.41 -0.27 6.64
CA ALA A 48 0.76 -1.30 5.67
C ALA A 48 1.51 -0.70 4.48
N THR A 49 1.04 0.45 3.99
CA THR A 49 1.73 1.18 2.92
C THR A 49 3.11 1.63 3.37
N ARG A 50 3.27 2.13 4.60
CA ARG A 50 4.59 2.54 5.13
C ARG A 50 5.56 1.38 5.17
N VAL A 51 5.13 0.19 5.61
CA VAL A 51 5.95 -1.02 5.60
C VAL A 51 6.36 -1.40 4.18
N ALA A 52 5.43 -1.38 3.22
CA ALA A 52 5.74 -1.69 1.82
C ALA A 52 6.71 -0.69 1.18
N VAL A 53 6.60 0.60 1.53
CA VAL A 53 7.53 1.64 1.07
C VAL A 53 8.90 1.48 1.71
N ALA A 54 8.96 1.23 3.02
CA ALA A 54 10.21 1.05 3.75
C ALA A 54 11.02 -0.13 3.16
N ASP A 55 10.36 -1.25 2.88
CA ASP A 55 11.03 -2.43 2.30
C ASP A 55 11.60 -2.15 0.90
N GLN A 56 10.89 -1.37 0.07
CA GLN A 56 11.38 -0.94 -1.24
C GLN A 56 12.57 0.03 -1.16
N LEU A 57 12.57 0.92 -0.16
CA LEU A 57 13.68 1.84 0.10
C LEU A 57 14.92 1.08 0.60
N ASP A 58 14.73 0.13 1.53
CA ASP A 58 15.80 -0.72 2.04
C ASP A 58 16.38 -1.62 0.94
N ALA A 59 15.55 -2.06 -0.01
CA ALA A 59 15.98 -2.80 -1.20
C ALA A 59 16.71 -1.92 -2.23
N GLY A 60 16.67 -0.59 -2.10
CA GLY A 60 17.35 0.35 -2.99
C GLY A 60 16.67 0.50 -4.36
N LEU A 61 15.35 0.37 -4.43
CA LEU A 61 14.62 0.61 -5.69
C LEU A 61 14.65 2.08 -6.10
N ASP A 62 14.78 2.32 -7.40
CA ASP A 62 14.83 3.67 -7.95
C ASP A 62 13.46 4.33 -8.05
N ILE A 63 12.42 3.52 -8.29
CA ILE A 63 11.03 3.96 -8.41
C ILE A 63 10.18 3.07 -7.50
N ILE A 64 9.51 3.70 -6.53
CA ILE A 64 8.70 3.04 -5.52
C ILE A 64 7.20 3.07 -5.88
N SER A 65 6.45 2.08 -5.40
CA SER A 65 4.98 2.06 -5.43
C SER A 65 4.40 1.98 -4.01
N ASP A 66 3.11 2.26 -3.85
CA ASP A 66 2.37 2.09 -2.58
C ASP A 66 2.03 0.61 -2.27
N GLY A 67 2.44 -0.32 -3.16
CA GLY A 67 2.18 -1.74 -3.05
C GLY A 67 0.71 -2.13 -3.16
N GLU A 68 -0.19 -1.20 -3.50
CA GLU A 68 -1.65 -1.39 -3.54
C GLU A 68 -2.27 -1.90 -2.22
N MET A 69 -1.69 -1.57 -1.06
CA MET A 69 -2.15 -2.07 0.25
C MET A 69 -3.62 -1.78 0.56
N ARG A 70 -4.13 -0.68 -0.01
CA ARG A 70 -5.51 -0.17 0.11
C ARG A 70 -6.52 -0.89 -0.82
N ARG A 71 -6.06 -1.73 -1.75
CA ARG A 71 -6.93 -2.48 -2.68
C ARG A 71 -7.21 -3.89 -2.18
N GLN A 72 -8.45 -4.35 -2.39
CA GLN A 72 -8.84 -5.74 -2.08
C GLN A 72 -8.65 -6.70 -3.26
N ARG A 73 -8.85 -6.23 -4.50
CA ARG A 73 -8.73 -7.05 -5.71
C ARG A 73 -8.46 -6.18 -6.93
N PHE A 74 -7.74 -6.72 -7.91
CA PHE A 74 -7.42 -6.03 -9.16
C PHE A 74 -8.65 -5.76 -10.04
N VAL A 75 -9.60 -6.72 -10.12
CA VAL A 75 -10.75 -6.67 -11.05
C VAL A 75 -11.92 -5.83 -10.53
N TYR A 76 -12.13 -5.80 -9.21
CA TYR A 76 -13.17 -4.99 -8.59
C TYR A 76 -12.48 -3.97 -7.68
N GLY A 77 -12.38 -2.74 -8.15
CA GLY A 77 -11.82 -1.60 -7.41
C GLY A 77 -12.68 -1.20 -6.21
N ARG A 78 -12.91 -2.10 -5.26
CA ARG A 78 -13.43 -1.75 -3.94
C ARG A 78 -12.26 -1.18 -3.13
N THR A 79 -12.01 0.10 -3.33
CA THR A 79 -11.18 0.90 -2.43
C THR A 79 -12.00 1.18 -1.16
N TRP A 80 -11.37 1.09 0.01
CA TRP A 80 -12.04 1.52 1.24
C TRP A 80 -12.40 3.01 1.11
N PRO A 81 -13.63 3.42 1.46
CA PRO A 81 -13.97 4.82 1.46
C PRO A 81 -13.02 5.52 2.43
N ARG A 82 -12.28 6.53 1.96
CA ARG A 82 -11.69 7.48 2.90
C ARG A 82 -12.83 8.06 3.70
N ALA A 83 -12.71 8.05 5.04
CA ALA A 83 -13.69 8.62 5.94
C ALA A 83 -14.09 10.02 5.45
N SER A 84 -15.20 10.11 4.73
CA SER A 84 -15.77 11.37 4.29
C SER A 84 -16.43 11.92 5.55
N GLY A 85 -15.73 12.85 6.19
CA GLY A 85 -16.06 13.41 7.51
C GLY A 85 -17.46 14.01 7.59
N ARG A 86 -18.47 13.17 7.79
CA ARG A 86 -19.77 13.51 8.34
C ARG A 86 -20.15 12.42 9.32
N CYS A 87 -20.27 12.83 10.58
CA CYS A 87 -21.01 12.12 11.61
C CYS A 87 -22.46 11.88 11.15
#